data_AF-A0A3D9ZVM5-F1
#
_entry.id   AF-A0A3D9ZVM5-F1
#
_cell.length_a   1.000
_cell.length_b   1.000
_cell.length_c   1.000
_cell.angle_alpha   90.00
_cell.angle_beta   90.00
_cell.angle_gamma   90.00
#
_symmetry.space_group_name_H-M   'P 1'
#
loop_
_entity.id
_entity.type
_entity.pdbx_description
1 polymer ?
#
loop_
_entity_poly.entity_id
_entity_poly.type
_entity_poly.pdbx_seq_one_letter_code
_entity_poly.pdbx_strand_id
1 'polypeptide(L)'
;MDSWHPARMTSHTSPATAAVMLAAVSLSLAGCGISDDQADPTWTVGAASTPALETGAPQLATKRLRVASLMKTAGCKGKVIGTQLYSYETGRCQLAGGEVTLAVFDTAENRTAWVDAGAAFGGTAVTGKGWAAVTDAPDTAAALAEKLDGKVGNQ
;
A
#
# COMPACT_ATOMS: atom_id res chain seq x y z
N MET A 1 -50.57 20.64 -2.96
CA MET A 1 -50.53 21.19 -4.32
C MET A 1 -49.06 21.30 -4.68
N ASP A 2 -48.44 20.16 -5.03
CA ASP A 2 -48.08 19.78 -6.42
C ASP A 2 -46.56 20.03 -6.57
N SER A 3 -45.65 19.12 -6.93
CA SER A 3 -45.75 17.76 -7.45
C SER A 3 -44.43 17.02 -7.20
N TRP A 4 -44.60 15.75 -6.83
CA TRP A 4 -43.61 14.69 -6.83
C TRP A 4 -43.16 14.38 -8.26
N HIS A 5 -41.86 14.16 -8.48
CA HIS A 5 -41.33 13.59 -9.74
C HIS A 5 -40.37 12.44 -9.40
N PRO A 6 -40.77 11.17 -9.63
CA PRO A 6 -39.82 10.08 -9.82
C PRO A 6 -39.54 9.90 -11.32
N ALA A 7 -38.28 9.97 -11.73
CA ALA A 7 -37.89 9.69 -13.11
C ALA A 7 -36.73 8.69 -13.19
N ARG A 8 -37.15 7.42 -13.35
CA ARG A 8 -36.64 6.45 -14.32
C ARG A 8 -35.22 5.89 -14.09
N MET A 9 -35.20 4.73 -13.42
CA MET A 9 -34.18 3.70 -13.63
C MET A 9 -34.19 3.26 -15.11
N THR A 10 -33.05 3.33 -15.78
CA THR A 10 -32.80 2.65 -17.05
C THR A 10 -31.83 1.50 -16.81
N SER A 11 -32.41 0.35 -16.48
CA SER A 11 -31.73 -0.94 -16.42
C SER A 11 -31.17 -1.26 -17.81
N HIS A 12 -29.86 -1.15 -18.00
CA HIS A 12 -29.20 -1.70 -19.17
C HIS A 12 -28.92 -3.19 -18.90
N THR A 13 -29.87 -4.01 -19.35
CA THR A 13 -29.63 -5.45 -19.56
C THR A 13 -29.07 -5.60 -20.96
N SER A 14 -27.88 -6.20 -21.08
CA SER A 14 -27.40 -6.72 -22.36
C SER A 14 -26.58 -8.01 -22.16
N PRO A 15 -26.54 -8.87 -23.19
CA PRO A 15 -26.73 -10.31 -23.05
C PRO A 15 -25.45 -11.16 -22.98
N ALA A 16 -25.73 -12.45 -22.73
CA ALA A 16 -24.88 -13.62 -22.55
C ALA A 16 -23.87 -13.94 -23.68
N THR A 17 -23.08 -14.99 -23.39
CA THR A 17 -22.20 -15.82 -24.26
C THR A 17 -20.79 -15.24 -24.52
N ALA A 18 -19.67 -15.97 -24.46
CA ALA A 18 -19.42 -17.40 -24.49
C ALA A 18 -18.02 -17.75 -23.93
N ALA A 19 -17.82 -19.06 -23.74
CA ALA A 19 -16.58 -19.81 -23.99
C ALA A 19 -15.45 -19.81 -22.93
N VAL A 20 -15.50 -20.90 -22.16
CA VAL A 20 -14.40 -21.67 -21.60
C VAL A 20 -13.18 -21.76 -22.55
N MET A 21 -12.00 -21.41 -22.04
CA MET A 21 -10.71 -21.93 -22.52
C MET A 21 -9.88 -22.33 -21.29
N LEU A 22 -9.97 -23.61 -20.95
CA LEU A 22 -9.01 -24.31 -20.09
C LEU A 22 -7.70 -24.44 -20.88
N ALA A 23 -6.68 -23.64 -20.52
CA ALA A 23 -5.32 -23.87 -20.96
C ALA A 23 -4.54 -24.55 -19.83
N ALA A 24 -4.18 -25.80 -20.10
CA ALA A 24 -3.48 -26.70 -19.21
C ALA A 24 -1.98 -26.34 -19.06
N VAL A 25 -1.50 -26.51 -17.82
CA VAL A 25 -0.23 -27.10 -17.38
C VAL A 25 1.02 -26.93 -18.26
N SER A 26 2.02 -26.26 -17.68
CA SER A 26 3.44 -26.59 -17.86
C SER A 26 4.18 -26.45 -16.51
N LEU A 27 4.32 -27.56 -15.79
CA LEU A 27 5.23 -27.69 -14.64
C LEU A 27 6.67 -27.78 -15.16
N SER A 28 7.49 -26.75 -14.95
CA SER A 28 8.93 -26.84 -15.12
C SER A 28 9.59 -27.10 -13.76
N LEU A 29 9.70 -28.38 -13.40
CA LEU A 29 10.65 -28.85 -12.39
C LEU A 29 11.99 -29.10 -13.10
N ALA A 30 12.95 -28.19 -12.92
CA ALA A 30 14.34 -28.42 -13.28
C ALA A 30 15.25 -27.68 -12.31
N GLY A 31 16.01 -28.43 -11.50
CA GLY A 31 17.08 -27.87 -10.69
C GLY A 31 17.32 -28.53 -9.34
N CYS A 32 17.39 -29.86 -9.27
CA CYS A 32 18.16 -30.52 -8.20
C CYS A 32 19.64 -30.25 -8.47
N GLY A 33 20.24 -29.35 -7.71
CA GLY A 33 21.70 -29.22 -7.59
C GLY A 33 22.10 -29.64 -6.18
N ILE A 34 22.20 -30.95 -5.96
CA ILE A 34 22.98 -31.53 -4.86
C ILE A 34 24.41 -31.58 -5.38
N SER A 35 25.28 -30.73 -4.83
CA SER A 35 26.72 -30.90 -4.92
C SER A 35 27.22 -31.11 -3.50
N ASP A 36 27.44 -32.37 -3.19
CA ASP A 36 28.22 -32.84 -2.06
C ASP A 36 29.69 -32.79 -2.51
N ASP A 37 30.47 -31.84 -1.98
CA ASP A 37 31.93 -31.90 -2.08
C ASP A 37 32.51 -31.70 -0.68
N GLN A 38 32.89 -32.85 -0.15
CA GLN A 38 33.50 -33.07 1.15
C GLN A 38 34.96 -32.61 1.10
N ALA A 39 35.29 -31.57 1.86
CA ALA A 39 36.66 -31.26 2.25
C ALA A 39 36.75 -31.03 3.77
N ASP A 40 37.72 -31.71 4.37
CA ASP A 40 37.97 -31.95 5.78
C ASP A 40 37.81 -30.76 6.77
N PRO A 41 37.32 -31.04 8.00
CA PRO A 41 37.29 -30.08 9.09
C PRO A 41 38.65 -30.01 9.79
N THR A 42 39.46 -29.00 9.46
CA THR A 42 40.58 -28.60 10.32
C THR A 42 40.30 -27.21 10.88
N TRP A 43 39.52 -27.15 11.97
CA TRP A 43 39.39 -25.92 12.76
C TRP A 43 40.08 -26.11 14.11
N THR A 44 41.15 -25.37 14.28
CA THR A 44 41.83 -25.12 15.55
C THR A 44 40.86 -24.46 16.54
N VAL A 45 40.66 -25.09 17.70
CA VAL A 45 40.02 -24.48 18.87
C VAL A 45 40.90 -23.36 19.41
N GLY A 46 40.69 -22.15 18.89
CA GLY A 46 41.37 -20.92 19.31
C GLY A 46 40.38 -19.94 19.92
N ALA A 47 40.47 -19.78 21.23
CA ALA A 47 39.97 -18.67 22.07
C ALA A 47 38.48 -18.29 21.93
N ALA A 48 37.72 -18.60 22.98
CA ALA A 48 36.43 -17.98 23.27
C ALA A 48 36.57 -16.46 23.31
N SER A 49 36.21 -15.79 22.21
CA SER A 49 35.80 -14.39 22.26
C SER A 49 34.36 -14.37 22.77
N THR A 50 34.22 -14.06 24.05
CA THR A 50 32.96 -13.60 24.65
C THR A 50 32.34 -12.57 23.70
N PRO A 51 31.12 -12.74 23.18
CA PRO A 51 30.44 -11.62 22.57
C PRO A 51 30.26 -10.60 23.68
N ALA A 52 31.02 -9.51 23.60
CA ALA A 52 30.68 -8.31 24.32
C ALA A 52 29.24 -8.02 23.93
N LEU A 53 28.34 -8.11 24.91
CA LEU A 53 27.03 -7.50 24.84
C LEU A 53 27.30 -6.02 24.59
N GLU A 54 27.40 -5.64 23.32
CA GLU A 54 27.24 -4.27 22.90
C GLU A 54 25.84 -3.92 23.37
N THR A 55 25.82 -3.29 24.54
CA THR A 55 24.69 -2.52 25.03
C THR A 55 24.51 -1.43 23.99
N GLY A 56 23.78 -1.78 22.94
CA GLY A 56 23.39 -0.88 21.88
C GLY A 56 22.71 0.29 22.56
N ALA A 57 23.36 1.44 22.52
CA ALA A 57 22.78 2.70 22.94
C ALA A 57 21.35 2.77 22.37
N PRO A 58 20.38 3.32 23.12
CA PRO A 58 19.03 3.51 22.59
C PRO A 58 19.14 4.35 21.32
N GLN A 59 19.07 3.68 20.17
CA GLN A 59 18.99 4.31 18.88
C GLN A 59 17.68 5.08 18.94
N LEU A 60 17.79 6.41 19.07
CA LEU A 60 16.67 7.33 19.13
C LEU A 60 15.77 7.01 17.94
N ALA A 61 14.74 6.20 18.18
CA ALA A 61 13.86 5.70 17.14
C ALA A 61 13.18 6.94 16.54
N THR A 62 13.64 7.35 15.37
CA THR A 62 13.01 8.46 14.65
C THR A 62 11.56 8.06 14.48
N LYS A 63 10.63 8.83 15.05
CA LYS A 63 9.22 8.46 15.09
C LYS A 63 8.70 8.35 13.67
N ARG A 64 8.60 7.12 13.16
CA ARG A 64 8.12 6.81 11.82
C ARG A 64 6.70 7.33 11.67
N LEU A 65 6.38 7.93 10.52
CA LEU A 65 5.01 8.36 10.21
C LEU A 65 4.08 7.13 10.27
N ARG A 66 2.84 7.31 10.73
CA ARG A 66 1.88 6.22 10.85
C ARG A 66 0.58 6.63 10.20
N VAL A 67 -0.06 5.70 9.49
CA VAL A 67 -1.36 5.89 8.85
C VAL A 67 -2.39 6.30 9.89
N ALA A 68 -2.40 5.67 11.07
CA ALA A 68 -3.31 6.04 12.16
C ALA A 68 -3.16 7.51 12.60
N SER A 69 -1.92 8.04 12.59
CA SER A 69 -1.68 9.46 12.91
C SER A 69 -2.26 10.37 11.84
N LEU A 70 -2.05 10.05 10.56
CA LEU A 70 -2.62 10.81 9.44
C LEU A 70 -4.16 10.77 9.44
N MET A 71 -4.75 9.59 9.68
CA MET A 71 -6.20 9.45 9.78
C MET A 71 -6.77 10.31 10.90
N LYS A 72 -6.11 10.31 12.08
CA LYS A 72 -6.49 11.16 13.20
C LYS A 72 -6.41 12.65 12.84
N THR A 73 -5.34 13.09 12.18
CA THR A 73 -5.17 14.48 11.73
C THR A 73 -6.23 14.87 10.69
N ALA A 74 -6.54 13.99 9.73
CA ALA A 74 -7.59 14.21 8.75
C ALA A 74 -9.00 14.17 9.36
N GLY A 75 -9.15 13.70 10.61
CA GLY A 75 -10.43 13.47 11.24
C GLY A 75 -11.23 12.35 10.57
N CYS A 76 -10.56 11.41 9.90
CA CYS A 76 -11.21 10.26 9.28
C CYS A 76 -11.12 9.04 10.21
N LYS A 77 -12.22 8.27 10.30
CA LYS A 77 -12.27 7.01 11.07
C LYS A 77 -12.04 5.86 10.12
N GLY A 78 -11.09 4.99 10.46
CA GLY A 78 -10.64 3.93 9.57
C GLY A 78 -9.80 2.88 10.28
N LYS A 79 -9.18 2.01 9.48
CA LYS A 79 -8.30 0.94 9.97
C LYS A 79 -7.04 0.83 9.13
N VAL A 80 -5.95 0.42 9.76
CA VAL A 80 -4.76 -0.07 9.06
C VAL A 80 -5.12 -1.41 8.44
N ILE A 81 -4.78 -1.59 7.17
CA ILE A 81 -5.06 -2.83 6.41
C ILE A 81 -3.81 -3.65 6.13
N GLY A 82 -2.63 -3.14 6.50
CA GLY A 82 -1.35 -3.83 6.39
C GLY A 82 -0.38 -3.11 5.46
N THR A 83 0.65 -3.83 5.03
CA THR A 83 1.67 -3.35 4.10
C THR A 83 1.21 -3.63 2.67
N GLN A 84 1.50 -2.72 1.73
CA GLN A 84 1.25 -2.93 0.30
C GLN A 84 2.55 -2.72 -0.48
N LEU A 85 2.51 -2.92 -1.80
CA LEU A 85 3.66 -2.67 -2.66
C LEU A 85 4.19 -1.24 -2.43
N TYR A 86 5.50 -1.10 -2.24
CA TYR A 86 6.23 0.16 -1.97
C TYR A 86 5.96 0.87 -0.62
N SER A 87 4.79 0.71 -0.01
CA SER A 87 4.48 1.29 1.30
C SER A 87 4.94 0.38 2.44
N TYR A 88 5.23 0.94 3.62
CA TYR A 88 5.44 0.09 4.82
C TYR A 88 4.16 -0.05 5.66
N GLU A 89 3.20 0.86 5.51
CA GLU A 89 1.90 0.79 6.17
C GLU A 89 0.83 1.45 5.30
N THR A 90 -0.33 0.81 5.17
CA THR A 90 -1.49 1.27 4.42
C THR A 90 -2.74 1.13 5.29
N GLY A 91 -3.70 2.03 5.11
CA GLY A 91 -5.02 1.95 5.73
C GLY A 91 -6.11 2.54 4.85
N ARG A 92 -7.34 2.34 5.29
CA ARG A 92 -8.54 2.92 4.65
C ARG A 92 -9.40 3.63 5.67
N CYS A 93 -9.96 4.78 5.29
CA CYS A 93 -10.91 5.53 6.11
C CYS A 93 -11.96 6.23 5.25
N GLN A 94 -13.07 6.63 5.88
CA GLN A 94 -14.09 7.50 5.26
C GLN A 94 -13.81 8.96 5.58
N LEU A 95 -13.83 9.83 4.56
CA LEU A 95 -13.71 11.28 4.70
C LEU A 95 -14.63 11.96 3.68
N ALA A 96 -15.39 12.99 4.09
CA ALA A 96 -16.26 13.75 3.19
C ALA A 96 -17.20 12.91 2.29
N GLY A 97 -17.60 11.72 2.76
CA GLY A 97 -18.46 10.79 2.01
C GLY A 97 -17.72 9.81 1.10
N GLY A 98 -16.42 9.99 0.84
CA GLY A 98 -15.59 9.12 0.01
C GLY A 98 -14.63 8.22 0.79
N GLU A 99 -14.30 7.06 0.21
CA GLU A 99 -13.27 6.16 0.73
C GLU A 99 -11.89 6.70 0.34
N VAL A 100 -10.97 6.72 1.32
CA VAL A 100 -9.58 7.10 1.12
C VAL A 100 -8.71 5.90 1.44
N THR A 101 -7.90 5.47 0.48
CA THR A 101 -6.75 4.60 0.76
C THR A 101 -5.54 5.47 1.03
N LEU A 102 -4.91 5.29 2.19
CA LEU A 102 -3.81 6.12 2.68
C LEU A 102 -2.59 5.23 2.96
N ALA A 103 -1.43 5.61 2.44
CA ALA A 103 -0.19 4.86 2.56
C ALA A 103 0.96 5.76 3.02
N VAL A 104 1.91 5.16 3.75
CA VAL A 104 3.14 5.83 4.20
C VAL A 104 4.38 5.06 3.73
N PHE A 105 5.44 5.81 3.46
CA PHE A 105 6.60 5.34 2.69
C PHE A 105 7.92 5.73 3.36
N ASP A 106 8.94 4.89 3.23
CA ASP A 106 10.29 5.20 3.72
C ASP A 106 11.00 6.21 2.82
N THR A 107 10.69 6.19 1.52
CA THR A 107 11.31 7.05 0.51
C THR A 107 10.27 7.76 -0.34
N ALA A 108 10.66 8.91 -0.90
CA ALA A 108 9.83 9.63 -1.86
C ALA A 108 9.65 8.85 -3.18
N GLU A 109 10.67 8.09 -3.59
CA GLU A 109 10.64 7.23 -4.78
C GLU A 109 9.57 6.14 -4.66
N ASN A 110 9.51 5.44 -3.53
CA ASN A 110 8.47 4.43 -3.28
C ASN A 110 7.06 5.04 -3.30
N ARG A 111 6.90 6.25 -2.74
CA ARG A 111 5.63 6.98 -2.78
C ARG A 111 5.23 7.27 -4.24
N THR A 112 6.15 7.77 -5.05
CA THR A 112 5.90 8.07 -6.46
C THR A 112 5.55 6.79 -7.23
N ALA A 113 6.35 5.72 -7.09
CA ALA A 113 6.08 4.43 -7.73
C ALA A 113 4.70 3.85 -7.35
N TRP A 114 4.27 4.03 -6.09
CA TRP A 114 2.94 3.61 -5.65
C TRP A 114 1.82 4.42 -6.30
N VAL A 115 1.98 5.74 -6.42
CA VAL A 115 1.01 6.62 -7.10
C VAL A 115 0.94 6.28 -8.60
N ASP A 116 2.09 6.07 -9.24
CA ASP A 116 2.19 5.74 -10.67
C ASP A 116 1.58 4.36 -10.97
N ALA A 117 1.85 3.37 -10.12
CA ALA A 117 1.22 2.04 -10.23
C ALA A 117 -0.30 2.12 -10.01
N GLY A 118 -0.76 3.01 -9.12
CA GLY A 118 -2.17 3.27 -8.87
C GLY A 118 -2.89 4.00 -10.00
N ALA A 119 -2.17 4.79 -10.80
CA ALA A 119 -2.73 5.63 -11.86
C ALA A 119 -3.58 4.85 -12.87
N ALA A 120 -3.15 3.63 -13.20
CA ALA A 120 -3.86 2.75 -14.12
C ALA A 120 -5.28 2.36 -13.65
N PHE A 121 -5.58 2.51 -12.36
CA PHE A 121 -6.86 2.16 -11.76
C PHE A 121 -7.76 3.39 -11.54
N GLY A 122 -7.29 4.59 -11.90
CA GLY A 122 -8.02 5.83 -11.72
C GLY A 122 -7.95 6.40 -10.30
N GLY A 123 -8.90 7.28 -10.00
CA GLY A 123 -8.95 8.04 -8.75
C GLY A 123 -8.02 9.26 -8.74
N THR A 124 -8.18 10.09 -7.73
CA THR A 124 -7.38 11.29 -7.50
C THR A 124 -6.34 11.02 -6.43
N ALA A 125 -5.06 11.24 -6.78
CA ALA A 125 -3.97 11.10 -5.84
C ALA A 125 -3.77 12.38 -5.03
N VAL A 126 -3.47 12.23 -3.74
CA VAL A 126 -3.02 13.33 -2.87
C VAL A 126 -1.70 12.92 -2.27
N THR A 127 -0.68 13.78 -2.38
CA THR A 127 0.67 13.46 -1.90
C THR A 127 1.16 14.47 -0.87
N GLY A 128 1.89 13.98 0.13
CA GLY A 128 2.60 14.82 1.09
C GLY A 128 3.93 14.18 1.48
N LYS A 129 4.65 14.78 2.44
CA LYS A 129 5.96 14.30 2.84
C LYS A 129 5.86 12.92 3.52
N GLY A 130 6.32 11.88 2.83
CA GLY A 130 6.34 10.49 3.35
C GLY A 130 5.00 9.77 3.30
N TRP A 131 3.98 10.32 2.63
CA TRP A 131 2.66 9.71 2.50
C TRP A 131 2.00 10.04 1.16
N ALA A 132 1.07 9.19 0.75
CA ALA A 132 0.17 9.42 -0.38
C ALA A 132 -1.19 8.80 -0.08
N ALA A 133 -2.20 9.29 -0.76
CA ALA A 133 -3.56 8.78 -0.70
C ALA A 133 -4.17 8.71 -2.10
N VAL A 134 -5.15 7.84 -2.27
CA VAL A 134 -6.01 7.78 -3.45
C VAL A 134 -7.47 7.70 -3.00
N THR A 135 -8.33 8.42 -3.72
CA THR A 135 -9.79 8.39 -3.55
C THR A 135 -10.47 8.67 -4.89
N ASP A 136 -11.63 8.07 -5.14
CA ASP A 136 -12.42 8.31 -6.35
C ASP A 136 -13.30 9.57 -6.27
N ALA A 137 -13.31 10.26 -5.12
CA ALA A 137 -14.12 11.44 -4.87
C ALA A 137 -13.25 12.72 -4.85
N PRO A 138 -13.34 13.60 -5.87
CA PRO A 138 -12.53 14.82 -5.95
C PRO A 138 -12.65 15.74 -4.73
N ASP A 139 -13.87 15.91 -4.20
CA ASP A 139 -14.11 16.71 -3.00
C ASP A 139 -13.43 16.11 -1.76
N THR A 140 -13.34 14.77 -1.72
CA THR A 140 -12.60 14.05 -0.66
C THR A 140 -11.09 14.27 -0.80
N ALA A 141 -10.56 14.27 -2.04
CA ALA A 141 -9.16 14.57 -2.30
C ALA A 141 -8.79 16.00 -1.89
N ALA A 142 -9.63 16.98 -2.22
CA ALA A 142 -9.44 18.37 -1.81
C ALA A 142 -9.47 18.53 -0.28
N ALA A 143 -10.46 17.94 0.38
CA ALA A 143 -10.56 17.97 1.84
C ALA A 143 -9.35 17.30 2.51
N LEU A 144 -8.83 16.20 1.94
CA LEU A 144 -7.65 15.52 2.46
C LEU A 144 -6.38 16.37 2.28
N ALA A 145 -6.21 16.99 1.12
CA ALA A 145 -5.09 17.88 0.83
C ALA A 145 -5.05 19.07 1.81
N GLU A 146 -6.19 19.71 2.06
CA GLU A 146 -6.30 20.79 3.04
C GLU A 146 -5.89 20.34 4.45
N LYS A 147 -6.42 19.20 4.92
CA LYS A 147 -6.20 18.74 6.30
C LYS A 147 -4.80 18.21 6.58
N LEU A 148 -4.12 17.69 5.55
CA LEU A 148 -2.81 17.05 5.70
C LEU A 148 -1.66 17.82 5.05
N ASP A 149 -1.91 19.06 4.61
CA ASP A 149 -0.94 19.87 3.85
C ASP A 149 -0.41 19.11 2.62
N GLY A 150 -1.34 18.44 1.93
CA GLY A 150 -1.09 17.63 0.74
C GLY A 150 -1.26 18.41 -0.55
N LYS A 151 -0.75 17.85 -1.64
CA LYS A 151 -0.98 18.34 -3.00
C LYS A 151 -1.80 17.33 -3.78
N VAL A 152 -2.89 17.79 -4.37
CA VAL A 152 -3.68 17.01 -5.32
C VAL A 152 -2.87 16.84 -6.60
N GLY A 153 -2.64 15.60 -7.01
CA GLY A 153 -2.11 15.25 -8.32
C GLY A 153 -3.27 14.91 -9.24
N ASN A 154 -3.31 15.53 -10.41
CA ASN A 154 -4.12 15.00 -11.51
C ASN A 154 -3.37 13.80 -12.06
N GLN A 155 -3.99 12.63 -11.97
CA GLN A 155 -3.63 11.45 -12.78
C GLN A 155 -4.07 11.70 -14.23
#